data_AF-A0A7J7R700-F1
#
_entry.id   AF-A0A7J7R700-F1
#
_cell.length_a   1.000
_cell.length_b   1.000
_cell.length_c   1.000
_cell.angle_alpha   90.00
_cell.angle_beta   90.00
_cell.angle_gamma   90.00
#
_symmetry.space_group_name_H-M   'P 1'
#
loop_
_entity.id
_entity.type
_entity.pdbx_description
1 polymer ?
#
loop_
_entity_poly.entity_id
_entity_poly.type
_entity_poly.pdbx_seq_one_letter_code
_entity_poly.pdbx_strand_id
1 'polypeptide(L)'
;MMAGAGEDLRALFRAGVRAALEAWPALQIAVENGFGGVHSQEKAEWLGGAVEEYFSRNADLELDEVEDFLGELMTNEFDTVVEDGSLPQVSQQLQTMFYHYQRGDGPDTQTIKEEDIVEDGWTIVRRKK
;
A
#
# COMPACT_ATOMS: atom_id res chain seq x y z
N MET A 1 28.64 12.10 -10.01
CA MET A 1 27.25 12.57 -9.82
C MET A 1 26.43 11.34 -9.45
N MET A 2 25.92 11.27 -8.22
CA MET A 2 25.09 10.16 -7.72
C MET A 2 23.76 10.76 -7.22
N ALA A 3 23.00 11.35 -8.13
CA ALA A 3 21.70 11.99 -7.84
C ALA A 3 20.52 11.25 -8.49
N GLY A 4 20.75 10.09 -9.14
CA GLY A 4 19.67 9.35 -9.83
C GLY A 4 18.88 8.40 -8.92
N ALA A 5 19.55 7.68 -8.02
CA ALA A 5 18.92 6.58 -7.28
C ALA A 5 17.82 7.03 -6.31
N GLY A 6 17.99 8.16 -5.62
CA GLY A 6 16.98 8.68 -4.69
C GLY A 6 15.75 9.26 -5.39
N GLU A 7 15.92 9.79 -6.61
CA GLU A 7 14.86 10.39 -7.41
C GLU A 7 13.97 9.31 -8.05
N ASP A 8 14.57 8.21 -8.55
CA ASP A 8 13.86 7.02 -9.02
C ASP A 8 13.06 6.35 -7.89
N LEU A 9 13.64 6.21 -6.70
CA LEU A 9 12.96 5.60 -5.57
C LEU A 9 11.72 6.40 -5.11
N ARG A 10 11.78 7.74 -5.12
CA ARG A 10 10.60 8.58 -4.82
C ARG A 10 9.53 8.45 -5.90
N ALA A 11 9.92 8.39 -7.17
CA ALA A 11 8.98 8.17 -8.27
C ALA A 11 8.28 6.80 -8.16
N LEU A 12 9.03 5.75 -7.80
CA LEU A 12 8.49 4.42 -7.55
C LEU A 12 7.54 4.41 -6.34
N PHE A 13 7.90 5.06 -5.24
CA PHE A 13 7.03 5.18 -4.08
C PHE A 13 5.73 5.91 -4.43
N ARG A 14 5.80 7.06 -5.12
CA ARG A 14 4.61 7.77 -5.60
C ARG A 14 3.73 6.90 -6.49
N ALA A 15 4.32 6.13 -7.40
CA ALA A 15 3.58 5.20 -8.25
C ALA A 15 2.92 4.08 -7.41
N GLY A 16 3.61 3.56 -6.40
CA GLY A 16 3.09 2.56 -5.47
C GLY A 16 1.92 3.09 -4.63
N VAL A 17 2.04 4.29 -4.07
CA VAL A 17 0.97 4.98 -3.33
C VAL A 17 -0.26 5.15 -4.22
N ARG A 18 -0.07 5.66 -5.44
CA ARG A 18 -1.16 5.83 -6.41
C ARG A 18 -1.84 4.50 -6.73
N ALA A 19 -1.06 3.46 -6.98
CA ALA A 19 -1.59 2.12 -7.27
C ALA A 19 -2.36 1.52 -6.08
N ALA A 20 -1.88 1.69 -4.85
CA ALA A 20 -2.56 1.22 -3.64
C ALA A 20 -3.92 1.91 -3.45
N LEU A 21 -3.97 3.23 -3.66
CA LEU A 21 -5.22 4.01 -3.58
C LEU A 21 -6.17 3.67 -4.73
N GLU A 22 -5.67 3.52 -5.97
CA GLU A 22 -6.49 3.10 -7.12
C GLU A 22 -7.05 1.68 -6.92
N ALA A 23 -6.32 0.79 -6.25
CA ALA A 23 -6.77 -0.55 -5.91
C ALA A 23 -7.72 -0.61 -4.69
N TRP A 24 -7.87 0.49 -3.94
CA TRP A 24 -8.67 0.53 -2.72
C TRP A 24 -10.18 0.66 -3.05
N PRO A 25 -11.00 -0.39 -2.81
CA PRO A 25 -12.39 -0.37 -3.25
C PRO A 25 -13.24 0.71 -2.59
N ALA A 26 -12.98 1.03 -1.32
CA ALA A 26 -13.71 2.07 -0.59
C ALA A 26 -13.55 3.44 -1.27
N LEU A 27 -12.33 3.76 -1.72
CA LEU A 27 -12.06 5.00 -2.44
C LEU A 27 -12.71 5.00 -3.83
N GLN A 28 -12.62 3.89 -4.58
CA GLN A 28 -13.25 3.80 -5.90
C GLN A 28 -14.77 3.96 -5.80
N ILE A 29 -15.41 3.28 -4.86
CA ILE A 29 -16.85 3.40 -4.58
C ILE A 29 -17.19 4.84 -4.21
N ALA A 30 -16.40 5.49 -3.35
CA ALA A 30 -16.64 6.88 -2.97
C ALA A 30 -16.59 7.83 -4.18
N VAL A 31 -15.58 7.69 -5.04
CA VAL A 31 -15.43 8.49 -6.26
C VAL A 31 -16.57 8.22 -7.24
N GLU A 32 -16.88 6.95 -7.51
CA GLU A 32 -17.92 6.51 -8.46
C GLU A 32 -19.32 6.97 -8.03
N ASN A 33 -19.61 6.96 -6.73
CA ASN A 33 -20.88 7.43 -6.19
C ASN A 33 -20.91 8.95 -5.97
N GLY A 34 -19.81 9.67 -6.22
CA GLY A 34 -19.72 11.11 -6.03
C GLY A 34 -19.72 11.54 -4.56
N PHE A 35 -19.33 10.66 -3.64
CA PHE A 35 -19.11 11.01 -2.25
C PHE A 35 -17.92 12.00 -2.17
N GLY A 36 -18.07 13.07 -1.39
CA GLY A 36 -17.14 14.20 -1.42
C GLY A 36 -17.45 15.29 -2.47
N GLY A 37 -18.54 15.15 -3.22
CA GLY A 37 -19.07 16.17 -4.14
C GLY A 37 -18.57 16.03 -5.59
N VAL A 38 -18.84 17.05 -6.41
CA VAL A 38 -18.54 17.03 -7.86
C VAL A 38 -17.04 16.94 -8.20
N HIS A 39 -16.18 17.14 -7.21
CA HIS A 39 -14.72 17.12 -7.32
C HIS A 39 -14.11 15.85 -6.69
N SER A 40 -14.89 14.80 -6.45
CA SER A 40 -14.41 13.53 -5.86
C SER A 40 -13.21 12.95 -6.64
N GLN A 41 -13.22 13.07 -7.97
CA GLN A 41 -12.13 12.61 -8.82
C GLN A 41 -10.83 13.42 -8.64
N GLU A 42 -10.93 14.75 -8.57
CA GLU A 42 -9.78 15.63 -8.30
C GLU A 42 -9.21 15.40 -6.89
N LYS A 43 -10.08 15.14 -5.91
CA LYS A 43 -9.69 14.77 -4.54
C LYS A 43 -8.92 13.46 -4.50
N ALA A 44 -9.31 12.47 -5.31
CA ALA A 44 -8.60 11.19 -5.38
C ALA A 44 -7.19 11.35 -5.96
N GLU A 45 -7.00 12.24 -6.94
CA GLU A 45 -5.66 12.57 -7.45
C GLU A 45 -4.84 13.32 -6.40
N TRP A 46 -5.45 14.27 -5.69
CA TRP A 46 -4.81 14.99 -4.58
C TRP A 46 -4.40 14.07 -3.44
N LEU A 47 -5.23 13.07 -3.10
CA LEU A 47 -4.98 12.11 -2.03
C LEU A 47 -3.65 11.39 -2.19
N GLY A 48 -3.31 10.96 -3.42
CA GLY A 48 -2.02 10.32 -3.69
C GLY A 48 -0.81 11.21 -3.38
N GLY A 49 -0.92 12.51 -3.67
CA GLY A 49 0.12 13.49 -3.33
C GLY A 49 0.18 13.79 -1.83
N ALA A 50 -0.98 13.87 -1.16
CA ALA A 50 -1.05 14.09 0.28
C ALA A 50 -0.43 12.94 1.07
N VAL A 51 -0.73 11.70 0.68
CA VAL A 51 -0.12 10.49 1.28
C VAL A 51 1.38 10.47 1.03
N GLU A 52 1.85 10.73 -0.20
CA GLU A 52 3.29 10.82 -0.49
C GLU A 52 3.99 11.84 0.41
N GLU A 53 3.42 13.03 0.54
CA GLU A 53 3.98 14.10 1.37
C GLU A 53 3.98 13.71 2.86
N TYR A 54 2.93 13.06 3.34
CA TYR A 54 2.82 12.60 4.72
C TYR A 54 3.93 11.62 5.09
N PHE A 55 4.16 10.60 4.26
CA PHE A 55 5.27 9.66 4.43
C PHE A 55 6.64 10.35 4.25
N SER A 56 6.77 11.29 3.31
CA SER A 56 8.04 12.00 3.12
C SER A 56 8.40 12.92 4.30
N ARG A 57 7.42 13.39 5.07
CA ARG A 57 7.64 14.24 6.25
C ARG A 57 7.88 13.43 7.53
N ASN A 58 7.36 12.20 7.59
CA ASN A 58 7.41 11.35 8.77
C ASN A 58 8.11 10.03 8.43
N ALA A 59 9.37 9.89 8.89
CA ALA A 59 10.18 8.71 8.61
C ALA A 59 9.81 7.47 9.43
N ASP A 60 9.10 7.64 10.55
CA ASP A 60 8.79 6.57 11.51
C ASP A 60 7.30 6.59 11.83
N LEU A 61 6.47 6.35 10.81
CA LEU A 61 5.02 6.29 10.95
C LEU A 61 4.59 4.92 11.47
N GLU A 62 3.83 4.90 12.56
CA GLU A 62 3.16 3.69 13.05
C GLU A 62 1.93 3.35 12.19
N LEU A 63 1.49 2.09 12.24
CA LEU A 63 0.34 1.65 11.43
C LEU A 63 -0.93 2.44 11.80
N ASP A 64 -1.13 2.65 13.10
CA ASP A 64 -2.27 3.39 13.66
C ASP A 64 -2.29 4.85 13.16
N GLU A 65 -1.12 5.48 13.02
CA GLU A 65 -1.01 6.86 12.51
C GLU A 65 -1.36 6.96 11.02
N VAL A 66 -0.98 5.97 10.23
CA VAL A 66 -1.35 5.91 8.81
C VAL A 66 -2.84 5.63 8.65
N GLU A 67 -3.37 4.73 9.49
CA GLU A 67 -4.79 4.37 9.52
C GLU A 67 -5.67 5.56 9.88
N ASP A 68 -5.35 6.26 10.98
CA ASP A 68 -6.07 7.45 11.44
C ASP A 68 -6.04 8.56 10.38
N PHE A 69 -4.87 8.82 9.80
CA PHE A 69 -4.71 9.79 8.72
C PHE A 69 -5.58 9.47 7.48
N LEU A 70 -5.54 8.22 7.01
CA LEU A 70 -6.36 7.81 5.86
C LEU A 70 -7.86 7.81 6.20
N GLY A 71 -8.24 7.41 7.42
CA GLY A 71 -9.61 7.42 7.89
C GLY A 71 -10.18 8.83 7.97
N GLU A 72 -9.41 9.79 8.49
CA GLU A 72 -9.78 11.20 8.49
C GLU A 72 -9.96 11.74 7.07
N LEU A 73 -9.09 11.38 6.12
CA LEU A 73 -9.22 11.83 4.73
C LEU A 73 -10.47 11.25 4.06
N MET A 74 -10.75 9.96 4.24
CA MET A 74 -11.97 9.35 3.71
C MET A 74 -13.22 10.00 4.31
N THR A 75 -13.20 10.34 5.59
CA THR A 75 -14.33 10.97 6.27
C THR A 75 -14.50 12.43 5.85
N ASN A 76 -13.43 13.23 5.88
CA ASN A 76 -13.48 14.67 5.65
C ASN A 76 -13.60 15.03 4.17
N GLU A 77 -12.85 14.36 3.29
CA GLU A 77 -12.81 14.69 1.86
C GLU A 77 -13.88 13.93 1.07
N PHE A 78 -14.18 12.70 1.44
CA PHE A 78 -15.09 11.83 0.70
C PHE A 78 -16.40 11.54 1.43
N ASP A 79 -16.67 12.13 2.61
CA ASP A 79 -17.89 11.85 3.41
C ASP A 79 -18.12 10.34 3.61
N THR A 80 -17.04 9.56 3.69
CA THR A 80 -17.06 8.09 3.68
C THR A 80 -16.37 7.54 4.91
N VAL A 81 -17.10 6.75 5.70
CA VAL A 81 -16.54 6.00 6.82
C VAL A 81 -16.19 4.59 6.34
N VAL A 82 -14.93 4.18 6.52
CA VAL A 82 -14.42 2.87 6.06
C VAL A 82 -14.41 1.89 7.22
N GLU A 83 -15.37 0.96 7.24
CA GLU A 83 -15.53 -0.05 8.32
C GLU A 83 -15.43 -1.49 7.80
N ASP A 84 -15.07 -1.70 6.52
CA ASP A 84 -15.01 -3.02 5.92
C ASP A 84 -13.71 -3.80 6.25
N GLY A 85 -12.80 -3.17 6.99
CA GLY A 85 -11.47 -3.71 7.32
C GLY A 85 -10.41 -3.42 6.25
N SER A 86 -10.75 -2.78 5.13
CA SER A 86 -9.76 -2.42 4.11
C SER A 86 -8.81 -1.31 4.53
N LEU A 87 -9.24 -0.41 5.42
CA LEU A 87 -8.44 0.73 5.91
C LEU A 87 -7.10 0.28 6.56
N PRO A 88 -7.07 -0.61 7.57
CA PRO A 88 -5.82 -1.11 8.13
C PRO A 88 -4.97 -1.87 7.10
N GLN A 89 -5.61 -2.58 6.16
CA GLN A 89 -4.89 -3.35 5.13
C GLN A 89 -4.13 -2.43 4.16
N VAL A 90 -4.77 -1.35 3.70
CA VAL A 90 -4.13 -0.35 2.82
C VAL A 90 -3.04 0.40 3.58
N SER A 91 -3.29 0.76 4.83
CA SER A 91 -2.31 1.44 5.70
C SER A 91 -1.04 0.60 5.86
N GLN A 92 -1.18 -0.69 6.14
CA GLN A 92 -0.05 -1.62 6.25
C GLN A 92 0.71 -1.76 4.93
N GLN A 93 -0.01 -1.81 3.81
CA GLN A 93 0.60 -1.92 2.50
C GLN A 93 1.47 -0.70 2.19
N LEU A 94 0.96 0.52 2.43
CA LEU A 94 1.68 1.77 2.24
C LEU A 94 2.91 1.87 3.14
N GLN A 95 2.77 1.54 4.42
CA GLN A 95 3.87 1.52 5.38
C GLN A 95 4.96 0.52 4.96
N THR A 96 4.57 -0.69 4.54
CA THR A 96 5.51 -1.71 4.08
C THR A 96 6.29 -1.19 2.87
N MET A 97 5.61 -0.62 1.87
CA MET A 97 6.27 -0.01 0.70
C MET A 97 7.25 1.10 1.12
N PHE A 98 6.86 1.94 2.07
CA PHE A 98 7.72 3.02 2.57
C PHE A 98 8.94 2.50 3.32
N TYR A 99 8.81 1.42 4.10
CA TYR A 99 9.93 0.81 4.82
C TYR A 99 10.96 0.19 3.86
N HIS A 100 10.50 -0.49 2.81
CA HIS A 100 11.37 -0.99 1.74
C HIS A 100 12.09 0.16 1.02
N TYR A 101 11.38 1.26 0.74
CA TYR A 101 11.95 2.49 0.19
C TYR A 101 13.06 3.07 1.10
N GLN A 102 12.82 3.20 2.40
CA GLN A 102 13.79 3.78 3.34
C GLN A 102 15.06 2.96 3.49
N ARG A 103 14.95 1.63 3.45
CA ARG A 103 16.12 0.73 3.53
C ARG A 103 16.92 0.66 2.22
N GLY A 104 16.37 1.15 1.11
CA GLY A 104 16.97 0.96 -0.23
C GLY A 104 16.93 -0.51 -0.69
N ASP A 105 16.10 -1.31 -0.02
CA ASP A 105 15.95 -2.73 -0.30
C ASP A 105 14.81 -2.83 -1.31
N GLY A 106 15.15 -3.07 -2.59
CA GLY A 106 14.17 -3.47 -3.60
C GLY A 106 13.34 -4.65 -3.08
N PRO A 107 12.14 -4.93 -3.62
CA PRO A 107 11.19 -5.87 -3.03
C PRO A 107 11.93 -7.13 -2.59
N ASP A 108 12.07 -7.29 -1.26
CA ASP A 108 12.79 -8.40 -0.66
C ASP A 108 11.97 -9.64 -1.00
N THR A 109 12.32 -10.23 -2.14
CA THR A 109 11.63 -11.40 -2.68
C THR A 109 12.19 -12.62 -1.99
N GLN A 110 12.37 -12.58 -0.67
CA GLN A 110 12.83 -13.69 0.15
C GLN A 110 12.17 -13.48 1.52
N THR A 111 11.08 -14.16 1.84
CA THR A 111 11.20 -15.33 2.72
C THR A 111 9.80 -15.94 2.88
N ILE A 112 9.42 -16.84 1.97
CA ILE A 112 8.59 -17.98 2.41
C ILE A 112 9.61 -18.91 3.06
N LYS A 113 9.64 -18.96 4.39
CA LYS A 113 10.29 -20.07 5.10
C LYS A 113 9.45 -21.30 4.83
N GLU A 114 9.76 -22.00 3.74
CA GLU A 114 9.35 -23.39 3.56
C GLU A 114 10.29 -24.25 4.40
N GLU A 115 10.10 -24.21 5.71
CA GLU A 115 10.66 -25.20 6.64
C GLU A 115 9.54 -25.56 7.61
N ASP A 116 8.58 -26.34 7.12
CA ASP A 116 7.82 -27.33 7.90
C ASP A 116 7.08 -28.28 6.94
N ILE A 117 7.83 -29.16 6.27
CA ILE A 117 7.28 -30.47 5.86
C ILE A 117 8.16 -31.52 6.51
N VAL A 118 7.76 -31.82 7.75
CA VAL A 118 8.04 -33.07 8.45
C VAL A 118 7.86 -34.27 7.51
N GLU A 119 8.84 -35.16 7.56
CA GLU A 119 8.81 -36.48 6.95
C GLU A 119 7.54 -37.25 7.36
N ASP A 120 6.66 -37.55 6.41
CA ASP A 120 5.84 -38.76 6.49
C ASP A 120 5.49 -39.29 5.08
N GLY A 121 5.99 -40.50 4.79
CA GLY A 121 5.27 -41.56 4.09
C GLY A 121 4.69 -41.32 2.69
N TRP A 122 5.25 -42.05 1.71
CA TRP A 122 4.58 -42.50 0.46
C TRP A 122 4.25 -41.37 -0.55
N THR A 123 4.91 -41.27 -1.72
CA THR A 123 4.62 -42.13 -2.88
C THR A 123 5.56 -41.73 -4.03
N ILE A 124 6.69 -42.42 -4.19
CA ILE A 124 7.48 -42.34 -5.43
C ILE A 124 6.92 -43.39 -6.39
N VAL A 125 6.05 -42.99 -7.32
CA VAL A 125 5.77 -43.79 -8.52
C VAL A 125 6.52 -43.20 -9.72
N ARG A 126 7.80 -43.59 -9.84
CA ARG A 126 8.58 -43.36 -11.08
C ARG A 126 8.01 -44.23 -12.20
N ARG A 127 7.36 -43.62 -13.19
CA ARG A 127 7.01 -44.30 -14.45
C ARG A 127 8.28 -44.63 -15.23
N LYS A 128 8.37 -45.89 -15.64
CA LYS A 128 9.35 -46.45 -16.57
C LYS A 128 8.84 -46.24 -18.00
N LYS A 129 9.66 -45.65 -18.87
CA LYS A 129 9.76 -46.07 -20.27
C LYS A 129 11.14 -45.78 -20.79
#